data_AF-A0A7S1KXH0-F1
#
_entry.id   AF-A0A7S1KXH0-F1
#
_cell.length_a   1.000
_cell.length_b   1.000
_cell.length_c   1.000
_cell.angle_alpha   90.00
_cell.angle_beta   90.00
_cell.angle_gamma   90.00
#
_symmetry.space_group_name_H-M   'P 1'
#
loop_
_entity.id
_entity.type
_entity.pdbx_description
1 polymer ?
#
loop_
_entity_poly.entity_id
_entity_poly.type
_entity_poly.pdbx_seq_one_letter_code
_entity_poly.pdbx_strand_id
1 'polypeptide(L)'
;GGTDINECPTIVVMCEGVDTAVQQAIFDAMAPLAKKYIEEGKKSDEDPKYIFLIAKGGGAMDQLKGLTTKAAGEDIKKMEGKPVMLLFDIPDQGGFYLAPEQELTTANIEAFIKSKEEGKETRRQLG
;
A
#
# COMPACT_ATOMS: atom_id res chain seq x y z
N GLY A 1 16.02 -8.49 11.81
CA GLY A 1 15.03 -9.25 11.03
C GLY A 1 14.40 -8.28 10.09
N GLY A 2 14.64 -8.42 8.79
CA GLY A 2 13.90 -7.67 7.79
C GLY A 2 12.56 -8.35 7.65
N THR A 3 11.48 -7.64 7.96
CA THR A 3 10.15 -8.11 7.63
C THR A 3 10.03 -8.09 6.10
N ASP A 4 10.06 -9.27 5.51
CA ASP A 4 10.02 -9.46 4.08
C ASP A 4 8.61 -9.09 3.59
N ILE A 5 8.52 -8.34 2.48
CA ILE A 5 7.21 -7.95 1.88
C ILE A 5 6.36 -9.18 1.57
N ASN A 6 7.02 -10.35 1.43
CA ASN A 6 6.44 -11.64 1.13
C ASN A 6 5.67 -12.31 2.29
N GLU A 7 5.82 -11.81 3.53
CA GLU A 7 5.28 -12.48 4.72
C GLU A 7 4.20 -11.68 5.45
N CYS A 8 4.17 -10.35 5.26
CA CYS A 8 3.22 -9.45 5.92
C CYS A 8 2.41 -8.64 4.91
N PRO A 9 1.08 -8.49 5.09
CA PRO A 9 0.29 -7.57 4.30
C PRO A 9 0.92 -6.17 4.28
N THR A 10 1.13 -5.62 3.10
CA THR A 10 1.91 -4.40 2.92
C THR A 10 1.13 -3.35 2.16
N ILE A 11 0.96 -2.17 2.75
CA ILE A 11 0.45 -0.97 2.10
C ILE A 11 1.62 -0.31 1.37
N VAL A 12 1.49 -0.19 0.07
CA VAL A 12 2.46 0.46 -0.80
C VAL A 12 1.81 1.67 -1.45
N VAL A 13 2.45 2.83 -1.33
CA VAL A 13 2.07 4.01 -2.12
C VAL A 13 3.12 4.26 -3.19
N MET A 14 2.70 4.17 -4.45
CA MET A 14 3.49 4.55 -5.61
C MET A 14 3.33 6.05 -5.86
N CYS A 15 4.42 6.79 -5.79
CA CYS A 15 4.44 8.24 -5.97
C CYS A 15 5.20 8.68 -7.24
N GLU A 16 5.13 7.88 -8.31
CA GLU A 16 5.81 8.22 -9.56
C GLU A 16 5.23 9.52 -10.15
N GLY A 17 6.11 10.46 -10.49
CA GLY A 17 5.70 11.76 -11.06
C GLY A 17 4.98 12.69 -10.07
N VAL A 18 4.90 12.31 -8.79
CA VAL A 18 4.29 13.13 -7.72
C VAL A 18 5.35 14.06 -7.13
N ASP A 19 5.01 15.32 -6.91
CA ASP A 19 5.91 16.32 -6.33
C ASP A 19 6.44 15.92 -4.95
N THR A 20 7.68 16.30 -4.64
CA THR A 20 8.36 15.93 -3.38
C THR A 20 7.60 16.38 -2.13
N ALA A 21 6.93 17.53 -2.18
CA ALA A 21 6.08 18.01 -1.09
C ALA A 21 4.87 17.09 -0.84
N VAL A 22 4.25 16.60 -1.91
CA VAL A 22 3.13 15.66 -1.81
C VAL A 22 3.62 14.29 -1.34
N GLN A 23 4.79 13.82 -1.82
CA GLN A 23 5.41 12.60 -1.31
C GLN A 23 5.67 12.66 0.20
N GLN A 24 6.13 13.82 0.70
CA GLN A 24 6.34 14.02 2.12
C GLN A 24 5.02 14.04 2.90
N ALA A 25 3.98 14.71 2.39
CA ALA A 25 2.66 14.71 3.01
C ALA A 25 2.08 13.28 3.13
N ILE A 26 2.28 12.44 2.12
CA ILE A 26 1.88 11.03 2.14
C ILE A 26 2.67 10.26 3.20
N PHE A 27 3.98 10.49 3.30
CA PHE A 27 4.81 9.88 4.34
C PHE A 27 4.31 10.26 5.74
N ASP A 28 4.05 11.54 5.97
CA ASP A 28 3.55 12.05 7.24
C ASP A 28 2.15 11.48 7.56
N ALA A 29 1.32 11.25 6.53
CA ALA A 29 0.01 10.61 6.67
C ALA A 29 0.09 9.13 7.05
N MET A 30 1.07 8.38 6.52
CA MET A 30 1.29 6.96 6.81
C MET A 30 1.98 6.72 8.15
N ALA A 31 2.86 7.63 8.58
CA ALA A 31 3.66 7.49 9.79
C ALA A 31 2.87 7.14 11.08
N PRO A 32 1.75 7.82 11.42
CA PRO A 32 0.98 7.47 12.62
C PRO A 32 0.35 6.08 12.54
N LEU A 33 -0.06 5.63 11.36
CA LEU A 33 -0.64 4.29 11.16
C LEU A 33 0.44 3.21 11.28
N ALA A 34 1.59 3.41 10.64
CA ALA A 34 2.73 2.51 10.77
C ALA A 34 3.13 2.34 12.26
N LYS A 35 3.21 3.45 13.00
CA LYS A 35 3.48 3.43 14.44
C LYS A 35 2.42 2.65 15.21
N LYS A 36 1.13 2.90 14.94
CA LYS A 36 0.00 2.17 15.55
C LYS A 36 0.14 0.66 15.38
N TYR A 37 0.32 0.17 14.14
CA TYR A 37 0.42 -1.26 13.87
C TYR A 37 1.69 -1.91 14.44
N ILE A 38 2.82 -1.18 14.49
CA ILE A 38 4.04 -1.63 15.17
C ILE A 38 3.80 -1.77 16.69
N GLU A 39 3.12 -0.80 17.30
CA GLU A 39 2.81 -0.85 18.73
C GLU A 39 1.81 -1.96 19.06
N GLU A 40 0.83 -2.22 18.20
CA GLU A 40 -0.11 -3.34 18.34
C GLU A 40 0.60 -4.68 18.24
N GLY A 41 1.45 -4.89 17.23
CA GLY A 41 2.24 -6.12 17.10
C GLY A 41 3.12 -6.38 18.33
N LYS A 42 3.83 -5.34 18.81
CA LYS A 42 4.64 -5.43 20.04
C LYS A 42 3.82 -5.80 21.29
N LYS A 43 2.56 -5.34 21.40
CA LYS A 43 1.69 -5.69 22.54
C LYS A 43 1.23 -7.14 22.48
N SER A 44 1.15 -7.70 21.29
CA SER A 44 0.73 -9.08 21.05
C SER A 44 1.90 -10.07 20.95
N ASP A 45 3.16 -9.61 21.03
CA ASP A 45 4.36 -10.40 20.73
C ASP A 45 4.34 -11.02 19.30
N GLU A 46 3.70 -10.30 18.37
CA GLU A 46 3.54 -10.66 16.96
C GLU A 46 4.14 -9.56 16.05
N ASP A 47 4.39 -9.91 14.78
CA ASP A 47 4.75 -8.92 13.77
C ASP A 47 3.60 -7.91 13.52
N PRO A 48 3.90 -6.69 13.05
CA PRO A 48 2.86 -5.73 12.73
C PRO A 48 1.93 -6.30 11.65
N LYS A 49 0.63 -6.26 11.90
CA LYS A 49 -0.41 -6.72 10.95
C LYS A 49 -0.24 -6.14 9.55
N TYR A 50 0.25 -4.90 9.49
CA TYR A 50 0.51 -4.19 8.24
C TYR A 50 1.86 -3.48 8.25
N ILE A 51 2.55 -3.54 7.11
CA ILE A 51 3.75 -2.75 6.82
C ILE A 51 3.39 -1.64 5.84
N PHE A 52 4.13 -0.53 5.91
CA PHE A 52 3.90 0.69 5.15
C PHE A 52 5.14 1.05 4.34
N LEU A 53 5.01 1.16 3.02
CA LEU A 53 6.09 1.47 2.09
C LEU A 53 5.69 2.59 1.12
N ILE A 54 6.65 3.45 0.78
CA ILE A 54 6.49 4.44 -0.28
C ILE A 54 7.52 4.17 -1.37
N ALA A 55 7.04 3.90 -2.58
CA ALA A 55 7.86 3.77 -3.77
C ALA A 55 7.92 5.12 -4.49
N LYS A 56 9.09 5.76 -4.47
CA LYS A 56 9.32 7.09 -5.09
C LYS A 56 9.80 7.02 -6.54
N GLY A 57 10.11 5.82 -7.04
CA GLY A 57 10.64 5.57 -8.38
C GLY A 57 11.70 4.45 -8.39
N GLY A 58 12.30 4.22 -9.56
CA GLY A 58 13.36 3.21 -9.75
C GLY A 58 12.87 1.77 -9.74
N GLY A 59 13.79 0.81 -9.55
CA GLY A 59 13.50 -0.63 -9.76
C GLY A 59 12.37 -1.20 -8.90
N ALA A 60 12.12 -0.66 -7.72
CA ALA A 60 10.98 -1.06 -6.89
C ALA A 60 9.64 -0.68 -7.54
N MET A 61 9.55 0.49 -8.17
CA MET A 61 8.37 0.93 -8.91
C MET A 61 8.12 0.01 -10.12
N ASP A 62 9.17 -0.29 -10.87
CA ASP A 62 9.07 -1.14 -12.06
C ASP A 62 8.60 -2.55 -11.70
N GLN A 63 9.10 -3.10 -10.58
CA GLN A 63 8.66 -4.37 -10.04
C GLN A 63 7.17 -4.34 -9.64
N LEU A 64 6.74 -3.32 -8.90
CA LEU A 64 5.33 -3.18 -8.48
C LEU A 64 4.38 -3.09 -9.67
N LYS A 65 4.76 -2.31 -10.69
CA LYS A 65 4.01 -2.23 -11.95
C LYS A 65 3.97 -3.56 -12.68
N GLY A 66 5.10 -4.28 -12.74
CA GLY A 66 5.18 -5.60 -13.35
C GLY A 66 4.19 -6.59 -12.72
N LEU A 67 4.13 -6.62 -11.39
CA LEU A 67 3.26 -7.53 -10.63
C LEU A 67 1.76 -7.17 -10.73
N THR A 68 1.42 -5.89 -10.91
CA THR A 68 0.02 -5.42 -10.86
C THR A 68 -0.57 -5.14 -12.24
N THR A 69 0.26 -5.03 -13.29
CA THR A 69 -0.16 -4.62 -14.64
C THR A 69 -1.29 -5.46 -15.21
N LYS A 70 -1.28 -6.79 -15.05
CA LYS A 70 -2.30 -7.66 -15.64
C LYS A 70 -3.70 -7.41 -15.08
N ALA A 71 -3.81 -7.09 -13.79
CA ALA A 71 -5.09 -6.95 -13.09
C ALA A 71 -5.47 -5.50 -12.77
N ALA A 72 -4.52 -4.56 -12.87
CA ALA A 72 -4.75 -3.16 -12.51
C ALA A 72 -4.07 -2.14 -13.43
N GLY A 73 -3.36 -2.58 -14.48
CA GLY A 73 -2.58 -1.67 -15.34
C GLY A 73 -3.40 -0.54 -15.96
N GLU A 74 -4.61 -0.82 -16.42
CA GLU A 74 -5.50 0.21 -16.97
C GLU A 74 -5.98 1.22 -15.93
N ASP A 75 -6.26 0.77 -14.70
CA ASP A 75 -6.71 1.66 -13.62
C ASP A 75 -5.57 2.51 -13.08
N ILE A 76 -4.39 1.90 -12.89
CA ILE A 76 -3.16 2.61 -12.49
C ILE A 76 -2.80 3.66 -13.54
N LYS A 77 -2.94 3.34 -14.84
CA LYS A 77 -2.70 4.29 -15.93
C LYS A 77 -3.65 5.49 -15.90
N LYS A 78 -4.91 5.32 -15.49
CA LYS A 78 -5.86 6.45 -15.30
C LYS A 78 -5.46 7.38 -14.15
N MET A 79 -4.58 6.92 -13.26
CA MET A 79 -4.06 7.67 -12.12
C MET A 79 -2.66 8.27 -12.38
N GLU A 80 -2.20 8.32 -13.63
CA GLU A 80 -0.90 8.87 -13.99
C GLU A 80 -0.67 10.28 -13.40
N GLY A 81 0.51 10.48 -12.80
CA GLY A 81 0.87 11.72 -12.10
C GLY A 81 0.21 11.90 -10.72
N LYS A 82 -0.56 10.92 -10.24
CA LYS A 82 -1.17 10.90 -8.91
C LYS A 82 -0.61 9.74 -8.08
N PRO A 83 -0.61 9.85 -6.74
CA PRO A 83 -0.20 8.74 -5.91
C PRO A 83 -1.21 7.58 -6.04
N VAL A 84 -0.67 6.36 -6.10
CA VAL A 84 -1.46 5.13 -6.20
C VAL A 84 -1.19 4.27 -4.98
N MET A 85 -2.23 4.00 -4.19
CA MET A 85 -2.14 3.15 -3.01
C MET A 85 -2.62 1.73 -3.33
N LEU A 86 -1.79 0.76 -2.99
CA LEU A 86 -2.02 -0.67 -3.12
C LEU A 86 -1.87 -1.33 -1.76
N LEU A 87 -2.68 -2.36 -1.48
CA LEU A 87 -2.46 -3.27 -0.38
C LEU A 87 -2.12 -4.64 -0.96
N PHE A 88 -0.88 -5.07 -0.80
CA PHE A 88 -0.44 -6.42 -1.14
C PHE A 88 -0.74 -7.34 0.03
N ASP A 89 -1.59 -8.33 -0.22
CA ASP A 89 -1.93 -9.38 0.74
C ASP A 89 -1.26 -10.66 0.27
N ILE A 90 0.07 -10.69 0.38
CA ILE A 90 0.89 -11.80 -0.12
C ILE A 90 0.55 -13.13 0.58
N PRO A 91 0.30 -13.17 1.91
CA PRO A 91 -0.18 -14.38 2.59
C PRO A 91 -1.50 -14.92 2.03
N ASP A 92 -2.36 -14.06 1.45
CA ASP A 92 -3.57 -14.44 0.73
C ASP A 92 -3.27 -14.83 -0.73
N GLN A 93 -2.30 -15.73 -0.95
CA GLN A 93 -1.96 -16.30 -2.27
C GLN A 93 -1.64 -15.25 -3.35
N GLY A 94 -0.93 -14.18 -2.97
CA GLY A 94 -0.61 -13.09 -3.89
C GLY A 94 -1.83 -12.27 -4.31
N GLY A 95 -2.78 -12.08 -3.39
CA GLY A 95 -3.87 -11.13 -3.56
C GLY A 95 -3.36 -9.69 -3.40
N PHE A 96 -4.02 -8.75 -4.07
CA PHE A 96 -3.82 -7.32 -3.80
C PHE A 96 -5.09 -6.51 -4.01
N TYR A 97 -5.10 -5.29 -3.48
CA TYR A 97 -6.21 -4.37 -3.55
C TYR A 97 -5.71 -3.00 -4.02
N LEU A 98 -6.47 -2.34 -4.88
CA LEU A 98 -6.17 -1.01 -5.38
C LEU A 98 -7.12 -0.02 -4.73
N ALA A 99 -6.57 0.98 -4.04
CA ALA A 99 -7.38 2.02 -3.44
C ALA A 99 -8.07 2.87 -4.53
N PRO A 100 -9.38 3.17 -4.38
CA PRO A 100 -10.10 3.98 -5.35
C PRO A 100 -9.75 5.47 -5.26
N GLU A 101 -9.22 5.93 -4.13
CA GLU A 101 -8.90 7.33 -3.84
C GLU A 101 -7.41 7.63 -4.04
N GLN A 102 -7.11 8.84 -4.50
CA GLN A 102 -5.73 9.35 -4.69
C GLN A 102 -5.40 10.47 -3.69
N GLU A 103 -6.35 10.87 -2.85
CA GLU A 103 -6.11 11.78 -1.73
C GLU A 103 -5.72 10.96 -0.49
N LEU A 104 -4.43 10.89 -0.21
CA LEU A 104 -3.89 10.00 0.81
C LEU A 104 -3.63 10.73 2.13
N THR A 105 -4.70 11.02 2.85
CA THR A 105 -4.64 11.45 4.26
C THR A 105 -4.60 10.24 5.19
N THR A 106 -4.20 10.45 6.46
CA THR A 106 -4.25 9.37 7.47
C THR A 106 -5.63 8.72 7.56
N ALA A 107 -6.70 9.53 7.53
CA ALA A 107 -8.06 9.05 7.61
C ALA A 107 -8.46 8.19 6.41
N ASN A 108 -8.11 8.60 5.20
CA ASN A 108 -8.46 7.85 3.98
C ASN A 108 -7.66 6.54 3.88
N ILE A 109 -6.39 6.54 4.29
CA ILE A 109 -5.57 5.32 4.36
C ILE A 109 -6.16 4.34 5.38
N GLU A 110 -6.53 4.81 6.57
CA GLU A 110 -7.17 3.97 7.59
C GLU A 110 -8.54 3.45 7.12
N ALA A 111 -9.33 4.30 6.45
CA ALA A 111 -10.62 3.92 5.88
C ALA A 111 -10.48 2.82 4.83
N PHE A 112 -9.46 2.90 3.96
CA PHE A 112 -9.17 1.86 2.97
C PHE A 112 -8.79 0.53 3.63
N ILE A 113 -7.91 0.55 4.64
CA ILE A 113 -7.53 -0.67 5.38
C ILE A 113 -8.78 -1.31 6.01
N LYS A 114 -9.61 -0.50 6.67
CA LYS A 114 -10.86 -0.97 7.27
C LYS A 114 -11.83 -1.55 6.24
N SER A 115 -12.00 -0.88 5.10
CA SER A 115 -12.83 -1.36 4.00
C SER A 115 -12.36 -2.73 3.47
N LYS A 116 -11.04 -2.92 3.38
CA LYS A 116 -10.45 -4.23 3.03
C LYS A 116 -10.77 -5.28 4.08
N GLU A 117 -10.59 -4.97 5.36
CA GLU A 117 -10.89 -5.89 6.47
C GLU A 117 -12.37 -6.28 6.53
N GLU A 118 -13.26 -5.37 6.16
CA GLU A 118 -14.71 -5.61 6.04
C GLU A 118 -15.09 -6.39 4.77
N GLY A 119 -14.12 -6.74 3.90
CA GLY A 119 -14.35 -7.48 2.66
C GLY A 119 -15.04 -6.67 1.57
N LYS A 120 -14.96 -5.33 1.63
CA LYS A 120 -15.61 -4.42 0.67
C LYS A 120 -14.72 -4.09 -0.53
N GLU A 121 -13.41 -4.25 -0.37
CA GLU A 121 -12.46 -4.01 -1.45
C GLU A 121 -12.42 -5.16 -2.46
N THR A 122 -12.22 -4.82 -3.73
CA THR A 122 -12.14 -5.82 -4.80
C THR A 122 -10.75 -6.46 -4.79
N ARG A 123 -10.68 -7.75 -4.41
CA ARG A 123 -9.46 -8.55 -4.49
C ARG A 123 -9.04 -8.71 -5.97
N ARG A 124 -7.79 -8.39 -6.25
CA ARG A 124 -7.10 -8.59 -7.54
C ARG A 124 -5.95 -9.59 -7.35
N GLN A 125 -5.50 -10.20 -8.44
CA GLN A 125 -4.46 -11.23 -8.41
C GLN A 125 -3.17 -10.68 -9.01
N LEU A 126 -2.04 -10.86 -8.29
CA LEU A 126 -0.73 -10.57 -8.85
C LEU A 126 -0.48 -11.45 -10.09
N GLY A 127 0.11 -10.85 -11.11
CA GLY A 127 0.19 -11.41 -12.47
C GLY A 127 1.58 -11.69 -12.96
#